data_AF-A0A8K0MIK2-F1
#
_entry.id   AF-A0A8K0MIK2-F1
#
_cell.length_a   1.000
_cell.length_b   1.000
_cell.length_c   1.000
_cell.angle_alpha   90.00
_cell.angle_beta   90.00
_cell.angle_gamma   90.00
#
_symmetry.space_group_name_H-M   'P 1'
#
loop_
_entity.id
_entity.type
_entity.pdbx_description
1 polymer ?
#
loop_
_entity_poly.entity_id
_entity_poly.type
_entity_poly.pdbx_seq_one_letter_code
_entity_poly.pdbx_strand_id
1 'polypeptide(L)'
;MASEFPFTVPAELDSALRLKTVQYLVTKRPWLDLYGINVRPVAPVGSASRKPFVDPALIHRCLPDELLFEVFARMTPYDLGRASCVCRKWSYALYPEMHDNHKGLYVSRNTYIRAGVAEWKVTNPVHVVCYFRYMRFFPSGRFLYKNSSQKIKDVAKCMNFRASKVDCVFSGHYTISDDKVEAAVLYPGMRPTVLRIRLRLRGTTAGANNRMDLLSLVTSGVNSNEVSNDEEDILGVVEGWQDDETHNPDVPAVSHKRGMTPFVFVPFEQVETSVLNLPVEKMDYFVPG
;
A
#
# COMPACT_ATOMS: atom_id res chain seq x y z
N MET A 1 -35.16 58.65 52.05
CA MET A 1 -34.08 57.72 52.44
C MET A 1 -32.91 57.97 51.52
N ALA A 2 -31.76 58.28 52.14
CA ALA A 2 -30.38 58.31 51.66
C ALA A 2 -30.04 58.90 50.28
N SER A 3 -29.31 60.01 50.34
CA SER A 3 -28.60 60.77 49.31
C SER A 3 -27.37 60.06 48.74
N GLU A 4 -27.01 60.46 47.51
CA GLU A 4 -25.79 60.10 46.79
C GLU A 4 -24.49 60.53 47.51
N PHE A 5 -23.46 59.69 47.42
CA PHE A 5 -22.06 60.09 47.54
C PHE A 5 -21.22 59.31 46.50
N PRO A 6 -20.50 59.99 45.59
CA PRO A 6 -19.63 59.34 44.61
C PRO A 6 -18.24 59.07 45.21
N PHE A 7 -17.82 57.81 45.28
CA PHE A 7 -16.44 57.46 45.58
C PHE A 7 -15.55 57.78 44.37
N THR A 8 -14.74 58.82 44.47
CA THR A 8 -13.66 59.14 43.52
C THR A 8 -12.38 58.43 43.97
N VAL A 9 -11.82 57.59 43.09
CA VAL A 9 -10.55 56.88 43.34
C VAL A 9 -9.38 57.89 43.27
N PRO A 10 -8.43 57.89 44.21
CA PRO A 10 -7.32 58.85 44.21
C PRO A 10 -6.36 58.66 43.02
N ALA A 11 -5.89 59.77 42.43
CA ALA A 11 -5.05 59.81 41.23
C ALA A 11 -3.69 59.08 41.34
N GLU A 12 -3.25 58.78 42.56
CA GLU A 12 -2.02 58.00 42.81
C GLU A 12 -2.18 56.51 42.45
N LEU A 13 -3.39 55.96 42.56
CA LEU A 13 -3.67 54.56 42.19
C LEU A 13 -3.66 54.37 40.66
N ASP A 14 -4.07 55.40 39.92
CA ASP A 14 -4.11 55.39 38.45
C ASP A 14 -2.69 55.46 37.85
N SER A 15 -1.78 56.16 38.54
CA SER A 15 -0.36 56.24 38.18
C SER A 15 0.37 54.90 38.39
N ALA A 16 0.00 54.14 39.42
CA ALA A 16 0.55 52.80 39.68
C ALA A 16 0.06 51.74 38.68
N LEU A 17 -1.18 51.88 38.18
CA LEU A 17 -1.74 51.00 37.15
C LEU A 17 -1.12 51.23 35.76
N ARG A 18 -0.68 52.45 35.44
CA ARG A 18 -0.02 52.76 34.17
C ARG A 18 1.40 52.20 34.06
N LEU A 19 2.06 51.87 35.18
CA LEU A 19 3.47 51.45 35.19
C LEU A 19 3.69 49.93 35.08
N LYS A 20 2.64 49.11 34.89
CA LYS A 20 2.80 47.66 34.70
C LYS A 20 2.02 47.13 33.52
N THR A 21 2.42 47.52 32.32
CA THR A 21 2.27 46.65 31.15
C THR A 21 3.40 46.88 30.16
N VAL A 22 4.62 46.55 30.56
CA VAL A 22 5.63 46.18 29.56
C VAL A 22 5.11 44.89 28.92
N GLN A 23 4.46 45.04 27.77
CA GLN A 23 4.02 43.92 26.95
C GLN A 23 5.28 43.18 26.47
N TYR A 24 5.71 42.18 27.22
CA TYR A 24 6.51 41.12 26.61
C TYR A 24 5.65 40.55 25.49
N LEU A 25 6.15 40.60 24.25
CA LEU A 25 5.57 39.88 23.13
C LEU A 25 5.64 38.38 23.47
N VAL A 26 4.62 37.88 24.17
CA VAL A 26 4.41 36.45 24.35
C VAL A 26 3.98 35.93 22.99
N THR A 27 4.95 35.53 22.17
CA THR A 27 4.66 34.80 20.93
C THR A 27 3.89 33.57 21.34
N LYS A 28 2.60 33.49 21.00
CA LYS A 28 1.76 32.33 21.28
C LYS A 28 2.39 31.15 20.52
N ARG A 29 3.06 30.24 21.24
CA ARG A 29 3.74 29.07 20.68
C ARG A 29 2.71 27.94 20.55
N PRO A 30 2.11 27.72 19.36
CA PRO A 30 0.91 26.89 19.23
C PRO A 30 1.16 25.42 19.58
N TRP A 31 2.42 24.97 19.54
CA TRP A 31 2.80 23.62 19.92
C TRP A 31 2.80 23.37 21.43
N LEU A 32 2.82 24.42 22.28
CA LEU A 32 2.63 24.25 23.73
C LEU A 32 1.21 23.76 24.04
N ASP A 33 0.23 24.15 23.23
CA ASP A 33 -1.16 23.71 23.34
C ASP A 33 -1.35 22.23 22.91
N LEU A 34 -0.31 21.59 22.34
CA LEU A 34 -0.34 20.17 21.95
C LEU A 34 0.17 19.24 23.07
N TYR A 35 0.80 19.77 24.11
CA TYR A 35 1.30 18.95 25.22
C TYR A 35 0.14 18.43 26.09
N GLY A 36 0.15 17.13 26.40
CA GLY A 36 -0.86 16.49 27.25
C GLY A 36 -2.13 16.04 26.51
N ILE A 37 -2.23 16.25 25.18
CA ILE A 37 -3.35 15.76 24.37
C ILE A 37 -3.04 14.34 23.89
N ASN A 38 -3.72 13.35 24.47
CA ASN A 38 -3.63 11.97 24.00
C ASN A 38 -4.35 11.81 22.66
N VAL A 39 -3.59 11.56 21.60
CA VAL A 39 -4.12 11.30 20.25
C VAL A 39 -4.78 9.92 20.25
N ARG A 40 -6.09 9.87 19.96
CA ARG A 40 -6.78 8.59 19.77
C ARG A 40 -6.28 7.93 18.48
N PRO A 41 -6.09 6.60 18.44
CA PRO A 41 -5.70 5.90 17.22
C PRO A 41 -6.64 6.24 16.06
N VAL A 42 -6.07 6.68 14.94
CA VAL A 42 -6.81 7.04 13.73
C VAL A 42 -7.49 5.78 13.19
N ALA A 43 -8.82 5.80 13.08
CA ALA A 43 -9.54 4.73 12.39
C ALA A 43 -9.08 4.66 10.91
N PRO A 44 -8.90 3.45 10.35
CA PRO A 44 -8.39 3.29 8.99
C PRO A 44 -9.29 4.02 7.98
N VAL A 45 -8.66 4.89 7.18
CA VAL A 45 -9.31 5.54 6.02
C VAL A 45 -9.66 4.46 5.01
N GLY A 46 -10.92 4.06 5.05
CA GLY A 46 -11.52 3.02 4.19
C GLY A 46 -13.03 2.88 4.38
N SER A 47 -13.66 3.74 5.18
CA SER A 47 -15.12 3.86 5.16
C SER A 47 -15.52 4.54 3.87
N ALA A 48 -16.25 3.83 3.02
CA ALA A 48 -17.00 4.34 1.87
C ALA A 48 -18.15 5.28 2.33
N SER A 49 -17.86 6.20 3.24
CA SER A 49 -18.78 7.19 3.75
C SER A 49 -18.59 8.47 2.94
N ARG A 50 -19.67 8.97 2.33
CA ARG A 50 -19.73 10.27 1.65
C ARG A 50 -19.56 11.48 2.59
N LYS A 51 -19.04 11.29 3.80
CA LYS A 51 -18.81 12.38 4.76
C LYS A 51 -17.43 12.99 4.51
N PRO A 52 -17.29 14.33 4.59
CA PRO A 52 -15.98 14.96 4.55
C PRO A 52 -15.10 14.36 5.67
N PHE A 53 -13.96 13.79 5.29
CA PHE A 53 -13.01 13.23 6.23
C PHE A 53 -12.35 14.37 7.00
N VAL A 54 -12.68 14.50 8.28
CA VAL A 54 -12.04 15.49 9.16
C VAL A 54 -10.97 14.76 9.97
N ASP A 55 -9.70 14.99 9.63
CA ASP A 55 -8.55 14.37 10.30
C ASP A 55 -8.61 14.61 11.81
N PRO A 56 -8.58 13.59 12.69
CA PRO A 56 -8.70 13.80 14.14
C PRO A 56 -7.48 14.48 14.77
N ALA A 57 -6.31 14.46 14.12
CA ALA A 57 -5.10 15.03 14.68
C ALA A 57 -5.07 16.55 14.51
N LEU A 58 -4.96 17.28 15.62
CA LEU A 58 -4.90 18.75 15.62
C LEU A 58 -3.75 19.29 14.77
N ILE A 59 -2.60 18.60 14.79
CA ILE A 59 -1.45 19.00 13.98
C ILE A 59 -1.74 18.96 12.47
N HIS A 60 -2.56 18.01 11.99
CA HIS A 60 -2.92 17.92 10.57
C HIS A 60 -3.97 18.96 10.14
N ARG A 61 -4.72 19.53 11.10
CA ARG A 61 -5.67 20.62 10.84
C ARG A 61 -5.01 21.99 10.91
N CYS A 62 -4.07 22.15 11.84
CA CYS A 62 -3.44 23.43 12.13
C CYS A 62 -2.18 23.69 11.30
N LEU A 63 -1.50 22.63 10.85
CA LEU A 63 -0.29 22.74 10.02
C LEU A 63 -0.61 22.35 8.58
N PRO A 64 -0.54 23.30 7.62
CA PRO A 64 -0.59 22.98 6.19
C PRO A 64 0.47 21.93 5.81
N ASP A 65 0.14 21.06 4.87
CA ASP A 65 1.03 19.97 4.46
C ASP A 65 2.39 20.51 3.97
N GLU A 66 2.43 21.68 3.33
CA GLU A 66 3.66 22.40 2.91
C GLU A 66 4.63 22.64 4.07
N LEU A 67 4.12 23.09 5.23
CA LEU A 67 4.95 23.34 6.41
C LEU A 67 5.35 22.02 7.09
N LEU A 68 4.53 20.98 6.98
CA LEU A 68 4.88 19.65 7.47
C LEU A 68 6.04 19.05 6.66
N PHE A 69 6.02 19.21 5.33
CA PHE A 69 7.13 18.80 4.45
C PHE A 69 8.42 19.56 4.76
N GLU A 70 8.32 20.86 5.00
CA GLU A 70 9.46 21.71 5.34
C GLU A 70 10.09 21.35 6.71
N VAL A 71 9.28 20.83 7.64
CA VAL A 71 9.77 20.24 8.89
C VAL A 71 10.49 18.92 8.63
N PHE A 72 9.91 18.03 7.83
CA PHE A 72 10.53 16.76 7.45
C PHE A 72 11.84 16.94 6.68
N ALA A 73 11.93 17.94 5.79
CA ALA A 73 13.13 18.26 5.05
C ALA A 73 14.32 18.68 5.94
N ARG A 74 14.06 19.11 7.18
CA ARG A 74 15.10 19.46 8.17
C ARG A 74 15.45 18.33 9.13
N MET A 75 14.74 17.21 9.09
CA MET A 75 15.01 16.07 9.96
C MET A 75 16.18 15.23 9.46
N THR A 76 16.86 14.54 10.37
CA THR A 76 17.86 13.53 9.98
C THR A 76 17.16 12.29 9.41
N PRO A 77 17.84 11.48 8.57
CA PRO A 77 17.26 10.23 8.06
C PRO A 77 16.76 9.28 9.15
N TYR A 78 17.43 9.27 10.31
CA TYR A 78 17.02 8.47 11.47
C TYR A 78 15.69 8.97 12.06
N ASP A 79 15.55 10.29 12.22
CA ASP A 79 14.32 10.91 12.73
C ASP A 79 13.17 10.81 11.74
N LEU A 80 13.46 10.85 10.43
CA LEU A 80 12.50 10.56 9.36
C LEU A 80 11.96 9.14 9.44
N GLY A 81 12.83 8.16 9.69
CA GLY A 81 12.42 6.77 9.95
C GLY A 81 11.44 6.69 11.12
N ARG A 82 11.76 7.35 12.24
CA ARG A 82 10.88 7.41 13.42
C ARG A 82 9.55 8.13 13.14
N ALA A 83 9.60 9.25 12.42
CA ALA A 83 8.43 10.04 12.05
C ALA A 83 7.45 9.25 11.17
N SER A 84 7.98 8.41 10.26
CA SER A 84 7.16 7.53 9.43
C SER A 84 6.35 6.50 10.23
N CYS A 85 6.81 6.13 11.43
CA CYS A 85 6.11 5.20 12.32
C CYS A 85 5.03 5.87 13.19
N VAL A 86 4.95 7.21 13.21
CA VAL A 86 4.01 7.95 14.10
C VAL A 86 2.57 7.79 13.64
N CYS A 87 2.31 7.99 12.34
CA CYS A 87 1.00 7.76 11.77
C CYS A 87 1.09 7.53 10.25
N ARG A 88 0.05 6.93 9.67
CA ARG A 88 -0.01 6.66 8.22
C ARG A 88 0.11 7.93 7.37
N LYS A 89 -0.45 9.06 7.83
CA LYS A 89 -0.35 10.34 7.08
C LYS A 89 1.12 10.78 6.94
N TRP A 90 1.91 10.65 8.00
CA TRP A 90 3.33 11.02 7.99
C TRP A 90 4.16 10.03 7.18
N SER A 91 3.89 8.73 7.30
CA SER A 91 4.48 7.72 6.43
C SER A 91 4.25 8.04 4.95
N TYR A 92 3.02 8.43 4.57
CA TYR A 92 2.69 8.80 3.19
C TYR A 92 3.33 10.11 2.73
N ALA A 93 3.47 11.08 3.61
CA ALA A 93 4.15 12.34 3.31
C ALA A 93 5.66 12.13 3.13
N LEU A 94 6.27 11.22 3.88
CA LEU A 94 7.71 10.93 3.83
C LEU A 94 8.10 10.01 2.69
N TYR A 95 7.22 9.08 2.34
CA TYR A 95 7.40 8.14 1.25
C TYR A 95 6.25 8.25 0.25
N PRO A 96 6.11 9.39 -0.44
CA PRO A 96 5.04 9.60 -1.42
C PRO A 96 5.11 8.58 -2.56
N GLU A 97 6.31 8.10 -2.89
CA GLU A 97 6.54 7.04 -3.87
C GLU A 97 5.93 5.69 -3.45
N MET A 98 6.00 5.34 -2.16
CA MET A 98 5.30 4.16 -1.64
C MET A 98 3.79 4.38 -1.65
N HIS A 99 3.34 5.60 -1.32
CA HIS A 99 1.92 5.94 -1.31
C HIS A 99 1.27 5.82 -2.69
N ASP A 100 1.93 6.27 -3.76
CA ASP A 100 1.39 6.12 -5.11
C ASP A 100 1.32 4.65 -5.54
N ASN A 101 2.29 3.82 -5.17
CA ASN A 101 2.25 2.37 -5.42
C ASN A 101 1.06 1.65 -4.74
N HIS A 102 0.46 2.24 -3.70
CA HIS A 102 -0.70 1.70 -2.98
C HIS A 102 -2.06 2.19 -3.54
N LYS A 103 -2.05 3.15 -4.48
CA LYS A 103 -3.24 3.73 -5.13
C LYS A 103 -3.64 3.05 -6.44
N GLY A 104 -3.14 1.85 -6.69
CA GLY A 104 -3.42 1.15 -7.93
C GLY A 104 -3.16 -0.34 -7.85
N LEU A 105 -3.04 -0.94 -9.03
CA LEU A 105 -2.75 -2.36 -9.22
C LEU A 105 -1.51 -2.53 -10.08
N TYR A 106 -0.66 -3.45 -9.67
CA TYR A 106 0.39 -3.97 -10.54
C TYR A 106 -0.19 -5.11 -11.36
N VAL A 107 -0.08 -4.99 -12.69
CA VAL A 107 -0.69 -5.94 -13.62
C VAL A 107 0.36 -6.47 -14.58
N SER A 108 0.46 -7.79 -14.65
CA SER A 108 1.27 -8.50 -15.65
C SER A 108 0.34 -9.25 -16.59
N ARG A 109 0.36 -8.89 -17.88
CA ARG A 109 -0.37 -9.59 -18.94
C ARG A 109 0.50 -10.70 -19.53
N ASN A 110 -0.03 -11.92 -19.55
CA ASN A 110 0.68 -13.10 -20.03
C ASN A 110 -0.15 -13.77 -21.12
N THR A 111 0.47 -13.98 -22.28
CA THR A 111 -0.13 -14.68 -23.41
C THR A 111 0.72 -15.87 -23.81
N TYR A 112 0.08 -16.99 -24.12
CA TYR A 112 0.76 -18.18 -24.66
C TYR A 112 -0.15 -18.95 -25.60
N ILE A 113 0.47 -19.81 -26.39
CA ILE A 113 -0.20 -20.63 -27.39
C ILE A 113 -0.37 -22.05 -26.85
N ARG A 114 -1.58 -22.58 -26.90
CA ARG A 114 -1.91 -23.96 -26.50
C ARG A 114 -2.49 -24.73 -27.68
N ALA A 115 -1.96 -25.92 -27.96
CA ALA A 115 -2.56 -26.83 -28.93
C ALA A 115 -3.94 -27.29 -28.43
N GLY A 116 -4.94 -27.20 -29.30
CA GLY A 116 -6.29 -27.73 -29.10
C GLY A 116 -6.37 -29.21 -29.47
N VAL A 117 -7.52 -29.82 -29.20
CA VAL A 117 -7.80 -31.20 -29.59
C VAL A 117 -8.22 -31.19 -31.06
N ALA A 118 -7.59 -32.02 -31.88
CA ALA A 118 -7.98 -32.16 -33.28
C ALA A 118 -9.40 -32.73 -33.38
N GLU A 119 -10.33 -31.93 -33.85
CA GLU A 119 -11.68 -32.39 -34.22
C GLU A 119 -11.69 -32.76 -35.71
N TRP A 120 -12.51 -33.73 -36.09
CA TRP A 120 -12.55 -34.41 -37.40
C TRP A 120 -12.48 -33.53 -38.67
N LYS A 121 -12.68 -32.21 -38.57
CA LYS A 121 -12.64 -31.25 -39.68
C LYS A 121 -11.50 -30.23 -39.63
N VAL A 122 -10.76 -30.09 -38.52
CA VAL A 122 -9.70 -29.10 -38.34
C VAL A 122 -8.39 -29.80 -37.97
N THR A 123 -7.42 -29.78 -38.89
CA THR A 123 -6.07 -30.23 -38.60
C THR A 123 -5.42 -29.26 -37.61
N ASN A 124 -5.17 -29.71 -36.38
CA ASN A 124 -4.42 -29.03 -35.32
C ASN A 124 -4.92 -27.62 -34.94
N PRO A 125 -6.07 -27.50 -34.24
CA PRO A 125 -6.50 -26.22 -33.69
C PRO A 125 -5.50 -25.69 -32.67
N VAL A 126 -5.38 -24.36 -32.59
CA VAL A 126 -4.47 -23.67 -31.68
C VAL A 126 -5.24 -22.55 -30.99
N HIS A 127 -5.07 -22.43 -29.67
CA HIS A 127 -5.73 -21.42 -28.84
C HIS A 127 -4.70 -20.45 -28.28
N VAL A 128 -4.95 -19.15 -28.46
CA VAL A 128 -4.22 -18.10 -27.76
C VAL A 128 -4.86 -17.91 -26.38
N VAL A 129 -4.12 -18.28 -25.34
CA VAL A 129 -4.55 -18.11 -23.96
C VAL A 129 -3.99 -16.80 -23.42
N CYS A 130 -4.85 -15.97 -22.84
CA CYS A 130 -4.47 -14.72 -22.19
C CYS A 130 -4.92 -14.74 -20.74
N TYR A 131 -4.01 -14.45 -19.83
CA TYR A 131 -4.31 -14.28 -18.42
C TYR A 131 -3.50 -13.12 -17.83
N PHE A 132 -3.94 -12.66 -16.68
CA PHE A 132 -3.35 -11.56 -15.95
C PHE A 132 -2.96 -12.01 -14.55
N ARG A 133 -1.84 -11.49 -14.05
CA ARG A 133 -1.49 -11.53 -12.63
C ARG A 133 -1.70 -10.13 -12.07
N TYR A 134 -2.44 -10.04 -10.97
CA TYR A 134 -2.75 -8.80 -10.29
C TYR A 134 -2.11 -8.81 -8.91
N MET A 135 -1.39 -7.74 -8.58
CA MET A 135 -0.83 -7.48 -7.27
C MET A 135 -1.29 -6.14 -6.74
N ARG A 136 -1.69 -6.10 -5.48
CA ARG A 136 -1.98 -4.86 -4.77
C ARG A 136 -1.23 -4.84 -3.44
N PHE A 137 -0.32 -3.89 -3.29
CA PHE A 137 0.43 -3.71 -2.06
C PHE A 137 -0.33 -2.80 -1.09
N PHE A 138 -0.13 -3.01 0.21
CA PHE A 138 -0.61 -2.13 1.26
C PHE A 138 0.54 -1.67 2.16
N PRO A 139 0.47 -0.47 2.74
CA PRO A 139 1.50 0.06 3.64
C PRO A 139 1.78 -0.81 4.87
N SER A 140 0.89 -1.75 5.20
CA SER A 140 1.07 -2.66 6.33
C SER A 140 2.05 -3.81 6.06
N GLY A 141 2.67 -3.89 4.87
CA GLY A 141 3.46 -5.05 4.46
C GLY A 141 2.60 -6.23 3.97
N ARG A 142 1.28 -6.04 3.85
CA ARG A 142 0.36 -7.01 3.28
C ARG A 142 0.16 -6.74 1.80
N PHE A 143 -0.03 -7.77 0.98
CA PHE A 143 -0.45 -7.60 -0.41
C PHE A 143 -1.54 -8.61 -0.80
N LEU A 144 -2.26 -8.29 -1.87
CA LEU A 144 -3.22 -9.18 -2.51
C LEU A 144 -2.66 -9.67 -3.83
N TYR A 145 -2.92 -10.94 -4.11
CA TYR A 145 -2.52 -11.60 -5.33
C TYR A 145 -3.70 -12.32 -5.97
N LYS A 146 -3.87 -12.15 -7.28
CA LYS A 146 -4.89 -12.86 -8.07
C LYS A 146 -4.39 -13.17 -9.47
N ASN A 147 -4.59 -14.43 -9.89
CA ASN A 147 -4.45 -14.84 -11.28
C ASN A 147 -5.83 -14.97 -11.89
N SER A 148 -6.08 -14.31 -13.03
CA SER A 148 -7.39 -14.35 -13.67
C SER A 148 -7.31 -14.06 -15.17
N SER A 149 -8.26 -14.58 -15.94
CA SER A 149 -8.50 -14.17 -17.33
C SER A 149 -9.35 -12.90 -17.45
N GLN A 150 -9.93 -12.43 -16.35
CA GLN A 150 -10.76 -11.22 -16.32
C GLN A 150 -9.91 -9.96 -16.50
N LYS A 151 -10.52 -8.92 -17.07
CA LYS A 151 -9.91 -7.62 -17.33
C LYS A 151 -9.72 -6.82 -16.04
N ILE A 152 -8.80 -5.85 -16.06
CA ILE A 152 -8.44 -5.06 -14.87
C ILE A 152 -9.65 -4.32 -14.28
N LYS A 153 -10.56 -3.80 -15.11
CA LYS A 153 -11.78 -3.11 -14.65
C LYS A 153 -12.73 -3.97 -13.81
N ASP A 154 -12.76 -5.27 -14.07
CA ASP A 154 -13.63 -6.20 -13.35
C ASP A 154 -12.93 -6.68 -12.08
N VAL A 155 -11.62 -6.96 -12.16
CA VAL A 155 -10.82 -7.44 -11.04
C VAL A 155 -10.57 -6.35 -9.98
N ALA A 156 -10.48 -5.08 -10.37
CA ALA A 156 -10.27 -3.99 -9.42
C ALA A 156 -11.36 -3.90 -8.34
N LYS A 157 -12.58 -4.37 -8.64
CA LYS A 157 -13.71 -4.38 -7.71
C LYS A 157 -13.51 -5.33 -6.52
N CYS A 158 -12.76 -6.42 -6.70
CA CYS A 158 -12.49 -7.42 -5.67
C CYS A 158 -11.07 -7.32 -5.07
N MET A 159 -10.17 -6.50 -5.65
CA MET A 159 -8.79 -6.31 -5.16
C MET A 159 -8.71 -5.22 -4.09
N ASN A 160 -9.47 -5.37 -3.00
CA ASN A 160 -9.59 -4.39 -1.90
C ASN A 160 -9.49 -5.06 -0.53
N PHE A 161 -9.51 -4.28 0.56
CA PHE A 161 -9.27 -4.83 1.91
C PHE A 161 -10.27 -5.94 2.31
N ARG A 162 -11.47 -5.92 1.73
CA ARG A 162 -12.53 -6.93 1.89
C ARG A 162 -12.40 -8.12 0.93
N ALA A 163 -11.26 -8.25 0.24
CA ALA A 163 -11.00 -9.33 -0.69
C ALA A 163 -11.29 -10.69 -0.06
N SER A 164 -12.01 -11.53 -0.79
CA SER A 164 -12.42 -12.85 -0.34
C SER A 164 -11.72 -13.94 -1.13
N LYS A 165 -11.47 -15.08 -0.46
CA LYS A 165 -10.99 -16.32 -1.11
C LYS A 165 -11.98 -16.82 -2.16
N VAL A 166 -13.28 -16.51 -2.01
CA VAL A 166 -14.34 -16.84 -2.98
C VAL A 166 -14.09 -16.17 -4.34
N ASP A 167 -13.49 -14.97 -4.34
CA ASP A 167 -13.13 -14.25 -5.56
C ASP A 167 -11.77 -14.69 -6.15
N CYS A 168 -11.18 -15.77 -5.61
CA CYS A 168 -9.83 -16.24 -5.90
C CYS A 168 -8.76 -15.17 -5.68
N VAL A 169 -8.96 -14.31 -4.68
CA VAL A 169 -7.96 -13.35 -4.22
C VAL A 169 -7.28 -13.92 -2.97
N PHE A 170 -5.96 -13.95 -3.00
CA PHE A 170 -5.14 -14.48 -1.92
C PHE A 170 -4.37 -13.35 -1.26
N SER A 171 -4.33 -13.37 0.07
CA SER A 171 -3.56 -12.42 0.86
C SER A 171 -2.19 -13.01 1.16
N GLY A 172 -1.18 -12.16 1.19
CA GLY A 172 0.18 -12.53 1.55
C GLY A 172 0.92 -11.36 2.17
N HIS A 173 2.19 -11.57 2.49
CA HIS A 173 3.06 -10.54 3.03
C HIS A 173 4.20 -10.25 2.06
N TYR A 174 4.66 -9.00 2.07
CA TYR A 174 5.79 -8.56 1.29
C TYR A 174 6.74 -7.72 2.15
N THR A 175 8.03 -7.85 1.84
CA THR A 175 9.08 -6.97 2.31
C THR A 175 9.69 -6.27 1.11
N ILE A 176 10.19 -5.06 1.35
CA ILE A 176 10.89 -4.26 0.35
C ILE A 176 12.24 -3.89 0.94
N SER A 177 13.30 -4.12 0.18
CA SER A 177 14.68 -3.76 0.53
C SER A 177 15.31 -3.16 -0.72
N ASP A 178 15.60 -1.86 -0.67
CA ASP A 178 16.05 -1.06 -1.81
C ASP A 178 15.09 -1.17 -3.02
N ASP A 179 15.54 -1.81 -4.10
CA ASP A 179 14.76 -2.07 -5.32
C ASP A 179 14.20 -3.50 -5.39
N LYS A 180 14.39 -4.32 -4.35
CA LYS A 180 13.94 -5.71 -4.30
C LYS A 180 12.68 -5.83 -3.48
N VAL A 181 11.69 -6.52 -4.04
CA VAL A 181 10.46 -6.87 -3.34
C VAL A 181 10.40 -8.39 -3.23
N GLU A 182 10.32 -8.88 -2.01
CA GLU A 182 10.10 -10.29 -1.73
C GLU A 182 8.70 -10.46 -1.18
N ALA A 183 7.95 -11.41 -1.72
CA ALA A 183 6.56 -11.60 -1.38
C ALA A 183 6.20 -13.08 -1.32
N ALA A 184 5.34 -13.46 -0.36
CA ALA A 184 4.89 -14.82 -0.18
C ALA A 184 3.36 -14.87 -0.02
N VAL A 185 2.73 -15.84 -0.68
CA VAL A 185 1.29 -16.11 -0.62
C VAL A 185 1.06 -17.57 -0.27
N LEU A 186 0.16 -17.84 0.67
CA LEU A 186 -0.26 -19.20 0.98
C LEU A 186 -1.52 -19.57 0.19
N TYR A 187 -1.46 -20.67 -0.55
CA TYR A 187 -2.63 -21.33 -1.10
C TYR A 187 -3.15 -22.38 -0.10
N PRO A 188 -4.34 -22.16 0.50
CA PRO A 188 -4.93 -23.12 1.41
C PRO A 188 -5.48 -24.33 0.65
N GLY A 189 -5.57 -25.47 1.32
CA GLY A 189 -6.12 -26.70 0.75
C GLY A 189 -5.61 -27.94 1.49
N MET A 190 -5.94 -29.12 0.99
CA MET A 190 -5.44 -30.39 1.55
C MET A 190 -3.91 -30.50 1.51
N ARG A 191 -3.28 -29.80 0.55
CA ARG A 191 -1.83 -29.71 0.41
C ARG A 191 -1.45 -28.23 0.33
N PRO A 192 -1.22 -27.57 1.47
CA PRO A 192 -0.84 -26.16 1.51
C PRO A 192 0.39 -25.92 0.63
N THR A 193 0.27 -24.92 -0.25
CA THR A 193 1.34 -24.57 -1.20
C THR A 193 1.65 -23.09 -1.05
N VAL A 194 2.91 -22.76 -0.87
CA VAL A 194 3.38 -21.38 -0.84
C VAL A 194 3.80 -20.95 -2.24
N LEU A 195 3.47 -19.72 -2.60
CA LEU A 195 4.00 -19.02 -3.76
C LEU A 195 4.95 -17.94 -3.29
N ARG A 196 6.24 -18.11 -3.59
CA ARG A 196 7.30 -17.13 -3.37
C ARG A 196 7.54 -16.36 -4.65
N ILE A 197 7.60 -15.04 -4.52
CA ILE A 197 7.72 -14.11 -5.62
C ILE A 197 8.84 -13.14 -5.28
N ARG A 198 9.87 -13.08 -6.13
CA ARG A 198 10.90 -12.03 -6.06
C ARG A 198 10.72 -11.10 -7.24
N LEU A 199 10.60 -9.81 -6.95
CA LEU A 199 10.41 -8.76 -7.92
C LEU A 199 11.51 -7.71 -7.78
N ARG A 200 11.76 -6.99 -8.87
CA ARG A 200 12.60 -5.79 -8.87
C ARG A 200 11.78 -4.57 -9.26
N LEU A 201 11.71 -3.59 -8.38
CA LEU A 201 11.11 -2.30 -8.69
C LEU A 201 11.93 -1.56 -9.74
N ARG A 202 11.24 -1.03 -10.74
CA ARG A 202 11.78 -0.15 -11.77
C ARG A 202 10.83 1.02 -11.98
N GLY A 203 11.38 2.13 -12.45
CA GLY A 203 10.61 3.30 -12.86
C GLY A 203 10.94 3.69 -14.29
N THR A 204 9.96 4.20 -15.04
CA THR A 204 10.22 4.87 -16.32
C THR A 204 10.99 6.18 -16.13
N THR A 205 10.81 6.81 -14.97
CA THR A 205 11.61 7.92 -14.47
C THR A 205 12.10 7.59 -13.06
N ALA A 206 13.18 8.21 -12.61
CA ALA A 206 13.66 8.06 -11.24
C ALA A 206 12.50 8.35 -10.26
N GLY A 207 12.27 7.43 -9.30
CA GLY A 207 11.21 7.54 -8.29
C GLY A 207 9.79 7.13 -8.74
N ALA A 208 9.54 6.87 -10.04
CA ALA A 208 8.18 6.55 -10.50
C ALA A 208 7.67 5.17 -10.05
N ASN A 209 8.58 4.21 -9.83
CA ASN A 209 8.29 2.85 -9.36
C ASN A 209 7.13 2.14 -10.09
N ASN A 210 6.83 2.53 -11.32
CA ASN A 210 5.64 2.10 -12.06
C ASN A 210 5.81 0.74 -12.76
N ARG A 211 6.94 0.06 -12.54
CA ARG A 211 7.26 -1.24 -13.12
C ARG A 211 7.80 -2.17 -12.04
N MET A 212 7.50 -3.46 -12.17
CA MET A 212 8.15 -4.51 -11.39
C MET A 212 8.54 -5.67 -12.28
N ASP A 213 9.83 -5.96 -12.38
CA ASP A 213 10.31 -7.13 -13.09
C ASP A 213 10.12 -8.37 -12.23
N LEU A 214 9.57 -9.43 -12.82
CA LEU A 214 9.47 -10.71 -12.16
C LEU A 214 10.82 -11.43 -12.25
N LEU A 215 11.56 -11.48 -11.14
CA LEU A 215 12.87 -12.13 -11.07
C LEU A 215 12.74 -13.64 -10.83
N SER A 216 11.91 -14.02 -9.86
CA SER A 216 11.68 -15.41 -9.49
C SER A 216 10.22 -15.64 -9.10
N LEU A 217 9.70 -16.78 -9.52
CA LEU A 217 8.36 -17.27 -9.19
C LEU A 217 8.47 -18.75 -8.85
N VAL A 218 8.30 -19.08 -7.58
CA VAL A 218 8.51 -20.45 -7.06
C VAL A 218 7.28 -20.90 -6.28
N THR A 219 6.80 -22.11 -6.55
CA THR A 219 5.79 -22.77 -5.73
C THR A 219 6.40 -23.92 -4.97
N SER A 220 6.21 -23.97 -3.65
CA SER A 220 6.74 -25.02 -2.77
C SER A 220 5.68 -25.52 -1.81
N GLY A 221 5.81 -26.77 -1.37
CA GLY A 221 4.95 -27.35 -0.34
C GLY A 221 5.30 -26.86 1.06
N VAL A 222 4.27 -26.66 1.89
CA VAL A 222 4.41 -26.29 3.32
C VAL A 222 3.70 -27.33 4.17
N ASN A 223 4.26 -27.64 5.34
CA ASN A 223 3.60 -28.52 6.30
C ASN A 223 2.41 -27.82 6.95
N SER A 224 1.34 -28.59 7.20
CA SER A 224 0.15 -28.10 7.89
C SER A 224 0.43 -27.53 9.29
N ASN A 225 1.50 -27.99 9.93
CA ASN A 225 1.87 -27.58 11.29
C ASN A 225 2.65 -26.26 11.32
N GLU A 226 3.26 -25.87 10.20
CA GLU A 226 4.04 -24.62 10.03
C GLU A 226 3.14 -23.46 9.60
N VAL A 227 1.95 -23.78 9.05
CA VAL A 227 0.89 -22.81 8.83
C VAL A 227 0.23 -22.53 10.18
N SER A 228 0.69 -21.51 10.90
CA SER A 228 -0.04 -21.00 12.05
C SER A 228 -1.45 -20.53 11.62
N ASN A 229 -2.41 -20.53 12.55
CA ASN A 229 -3.77 -20.04 12.27
C ASN A 229 -3.78 -18.56 11.81
N ASP A 230 -2.70 -17.83 12.05
CA ASP A 230 -2.49 -16.48 11.54
C ASP A 230 -1.76 -16.56 10.20
N GLU A 231 -2.49 -16.38 9.09
CA GLU A 231 -1.95 -16.14 7.73
C GLU A 231 -1.02 -14.90 7.65
N GLU A 232 -0.74 -14.27 8.80
CA GLU A 232 0.00 -13.03 8.98
C GLU A 232 1.53 -13.19 8.94
N ASP A 233 2.08 -14.39 9.22
CA ASP A 233 3.54 -14.60 9.27
C ASP A 233 4.08 -15.58 8.21
N ILE A 234 3.44 -15.61 7.03
CA ILE A 234 3.90 -16.51 5.95
C ILE A 234 5.31 -16.17 5.43
N LEU A 235 5.75 -14.92 5.58
CA LEU A 235 7.10 -14.50 5.19
C LEU A 235 8.16 -15.07 6.14
N GLY A 236 7.92 -15.03 7.46
CA GLY A 236 8.84 -15.62 8.44
C GLY A 236 8.99 -17.13 8.26
N VAL A 237 7.89 -17.82 7.91
CA VAL A 237 7.91 -19.26 7.63
C VAL A 237 8.86 -19.61 6.47
N VAL A 238 8.90 -18.78 5.43
CA VAL A 238 9.70 -19.05 4.21
C VAL A 238 11.03 -18.30 4.18
N GLU A 239 11.36 -17.58 5.24
CA GLU A 239 12.61 -16.82 5.34
C GLU A 239 13.79 -17.80 5.32
N GLY A 240 14.78 -17.52 4.46
CA GLY A 240 15.97 -18.38 4.30
C GLY A 240 15.77 -19.63 3.44
N TRP A 241 14.55 -19.94 2.99
CA TRP A 241 14.32 -21.11 2.14
C TRP A 241 15.01 -20.97 0.78
N GLN A 242 15.64 -22.05 0.31
CA GLN A 242 16.19 -22.13 -1.04
C GLN A 242 15.08 -22.28 -2.10
N ASP A 243 15.35 -21.93 -3.35
CA ASP A 243 14.35 -21.96 -4.43
C ASP A 243 13.88 -23.40 -4.76
N ASP A 244 14.68 -24.41 -4.46
CA ASP A 244 14.39 -25.85 -4.63
C ASP A 244 13.86 -26.53 -3.37
N GLU A 245 13.70 -25.78 -2.28
CA GLU A 245 13.25 -26.30 -0.99
C GLU A 245 11.73 -26.48 -0.91
N THR A 246 11.32 -27.61 -0.33
CA THR A 246 9.94 -27.93 0.01
C THR A 246 9.88 -28.65 1.35
N HIS A 247 8.92 -28.27 2.18
CA HIS A 247 8.69 -28.91 3.47
C HIS A 247 7.58 -29.96 3.42
N ASN A 248 6.93 -30.12 2.26
CA ASN A 248 5.97 -31.21 2.02
C ASN A 248 6.48 -32.11 0.88
N PRO A 249 6.81 -33.40 1.15
CA PRO A 249 7.37 -34.29 0.15
C PRO A 249 6.40 -34.60 -1.01
N ASP A 250 5.09 -34.44 -0.81
CA ASP A 250 4.08 -34.64 -1.86
C ASP A 250 3.95 -33.45 -2.82
N VAL A 251 4.57 -32.31 -2.49
CA VAL A 251 4.48 -31.06 -3.26
C VAL A 251 5.89 -30.55 -3.54
N PRO A 252 6.48 -30.83 -4.71
CA PRO A 252 7.83 -30.41 -5.03
C PRO A 252 7.94 -28.89 -5.18
N ALA A 253 9.12 -28.35 -4.92
CA ALA A 253 9.46 -26.99 -5.29
C ALA A 253 9.55 -26.87 -6.82
N VAL A 254 8.82 -25.92 -7.40
CA VAL A 254 8.78 -25.69 -8.85
C VAL A 254 9.08 -24.23 -9.13
N SER A 255 10.19 -24.00 -9.84
CA SER A 255 10.55 -22.70 -10.42
C SER A 255 9.87 -22.51 -11.77
N HIS A 256 9.06 -21.47 -11.88
CA HIS A 256 8.28 -21.17 -13.09
C HIS A 256 9.11 -20.33 -14.06
N LYS A 257 9.39 -20.87 -15.26
CA LYS A 257 10.14 -20.16 -16.32
C LYS A 257 9.24 -19.43 -17.32
N ARG A 258 7.92 -19.64 -17.25
CA ARG A 258 6.94 -19.06 -18.17
C ARG A 258 6.08 -18.03 -17.45
N GLY A 259 5.62 -17.03 -18.19
CA GLY A 259 4.77 -15.97 -17.65
C GLY A 259 5.52 -15.04 -16.70
N MET A 260 6.77 -14.72 -17.07
CA MET A 260 7.69 -13.82 -16.38
C MET A 260 7.58 -12.36 -16.86
N THR A 261 6.47 -12.02 -17.52
CA THR A 261 6.25 -10.67 -18.05
C THR A 261 6.24 -9.67 -16.88
N PRO A 262 6.98 -8.55 -16.98
CA PRO A 262 6.97 -7.50 -15.96
C PRO A 262 5.56 -6.99 -15.64
N PHE A 263 5.40 -6.55 -14.39
CA PHE A 263 4.19 -5.89 -13.93
C PHE A 263 4.26 -4.39 -14.23
N VAL A 264 3.08 -3.85 -14.53
CA VAL A 264 2.86 -2.43 -14.79
C VAL A 264 1.91 -1.88 -13.79
N PHE A 265 2.26 -0.75 -13.20
CA PHE A 265 1.38 -0.03 -12.30
C PHE A 265 0.25 0.65 -13.08
N VAL A 266 -0.98 0.44 -12.64
CA VAL A 266 -2.19 1.09 -13.15
C VAL A 266 -2.93 1.74 -11.98
N PRO A 267 -2.99 3.09 -11.92
CA PRO A 267 -3.77 3.81 -10.92
C PRO A 267 -5.26 3.47 -11.01
N PHE A 268 -5.98 3.47 -9.88
CA PHE A 268 -7.44 3.16 -9.87
C PHE A 268 -8.25 4.08 -10.78
N GLU A 269 -7.85 5.34 -10.92
CA GLU A 269 -8.49 6.33 -11.81
C GLU A 269 -8.40 5.94 -13.30
N GLN A 270 -7.38 5.16 -13.67
CA GLN A 270 -7.11 4.74 -15.05
C GLN A 270 -7.53 3.30 -15.32
N VAL A 271 -8.10 2.60 -14.33
CA VAL A 271 -8.48 1.19 -14.48
C VAL A 271 -9.52 0.99 -15.59
N GLU A 272 -10.48 1.89 -15.75
CA GLU A 272 -11.53 1.77 -16.78
C GLU A 272 -10.99 2.02 -18.20
N THR A 273 -10.03 2.94 -18.33
CA THR A 273 -9.48 3.38 -19.62
C THR A 273 -8.19 2.66 -20.02
N SER A 274 -7.65 1.81 -19.15
CA SER A 274 -6.39 1.10 -19.38
C SER A 274 -6.44 0.24 -20.66
N VAL A 275 -5.35 0.28 -21.44
CA VAL A 275 -5.14 -0.58 -22.62
C VAL A 275 -5.15 -2.07 -22.27
N LEU A 276 -4.91 -2.43 -21.01
CA LEU A 276 -4.98 -3.81 -20.53
C LEU A 276 -6.42 -4.37 -20.54
N ASN A 277 -7.44 -3.52 -20.76
CA ASN A 277 -8.81 -3.96 -21.02
C ASN A 277 -9.07 -4.37 -22.48
N LEU A 278 -8.12 -4.14 -23.40
CA LEU A 278 -8.27 -4.51 -24.80
C LEU A 278 -8.28 -6.05 -24.95
N PRO A 279 -9.20 -6.61 -25.76
CA PRO A 279 -9.22 -8.04 -26.04
C PRO A 279 -7.96 -8.48 -26.81
N VAL A 280 -7.70 -9.79 -26.84
CA VAL A 280 -6.57 -10.38 -27.56
C VAL A 280 -6.57 -10.00 -29.05
N GLU A 281 -7.75 -9.90 -29.67
CA GLU A 281 -7.91 -9.47 -31.07
C GLU A 281 -7.38 -8.06 -31.37
N LYS A 282 -7.35 -7.18 -30.36
CA LYS A 282 -6.88 -5.78 -30.50
C LYS A 282 -5.47 -5.57 -29.94
N MET A 283 -5.02 -6.46 -29.08
CA MET A 283 -3.70 -6.44 -28.46
C MET A 283 -3.37 -7.87 -28.07
N ASP A 284 -2.59 -8.56 -28.88
CA ASP A 284 -2.16 -9.95 -28.71
C ASP A 284 -0.88 -10.07 -27.87
N TYR A 285 -0.03 -9.04 -27.94
CA TYR A 285 1.15 -8.86 -27.11
C TYR A 285 1.14 -7.49 -26.44
N PHE A 286 1.62 -7.44 -25.19
CA PHE A 286 1.76 -6.20 -24.44
C PHE A 286 3.23 -6.00 -24.09
N VAL A 287 3.77 -4.84 -24.46
CA VAL A 287 5.15 -4.47 -24.18
C VAL A 287 5.15 -3.64 -22.89
N PRO A 288 5.60 -4.19 -21.75
CA PRO A 288 5.87 -3.41 -20.56
C PRO A 288 7.20 -2.68 -20.81
N GLY A 289 7.14 -1.55 -21.52
CA GLY A 289 8.29 -0.71 -21.86
C GLY A 289 9.18 -0.37 -20.66
#